data_AF-A0A5D4FZZ5-F1
#
_entry.id   AF-A0A5D4FZZ5-F1
#
_cell.length_a   1.000
_cell.length_b   1.000
_cell.length_c   1.000
_cell.angle_alpha   90.00
_cell.angle_beta   90.00
_cell.angle_gamma   90.00
#
_symmetry.space_group_name_H-M   'P 1'
#
loop_
_entity.id
_entity.type
_entity.pdbx_description
1 polymer ?
#
loop_
_entity_poly.entity_id
_entity_poly.type
_entity_poly.pdbx_seq_one_letter_code
_entity_poly.pdbx_strand_id
1 'polypeptide(L)'
;MIERIKKFLRTKFKPLLLLLVTVILYNGWTPHLGIFPPTFYDFAFNYYGFVDILTFLVIIVIAYKNDAFKKIFDIFRPKNLLFILFFIVGGNIFIALAHHLYFQMTPALEAFPEHSIDLANYFARTPFWTHSLDLFVIGPISEELIYREYLYRLFDKKCLACFVSVTMFAWVHTGFTYSFFLYLPISLVVTLAYHRRKAIGESIALHSSINLINTYLPNLLSFWVF
;
A
#
# COMPACT_ATOMS: atom_id res chain seq x y z
N MET A 1 -19.01 -3.62 29.45
CA MET A 1 -19.04 -3.09 28.07
C MET A 1 -18.51 -1.65 28.00
N ILE A 2 -19.06 -0.72 28.79
CA ILE A 2 -18.67 0.70 28.84
C ILE A 2 -17.17 0.92 29.10
N GLU A 3 -16.57 0.22 30.06
CA GLU A 3 -15.13 0.36 30.35
C GLU A 3 -14.20 -0.12 29.22
N ARG A 4 -14.63 -1.12 28.43
CA ARG A 4 -13.90 -1.53 27.22
C ARG A 4 -13.97 -0.46 26.13
N ILE A 5 -15.12 0.18 25.95
CA ILE A 5 -15.31 1.29 25.00
C ILE A 5 -14.46 2.50 25.42
N LYS A 6 -14.48 2.89 26.70
CA LYS A 6 -13.62 3.98 27.21
C LYS A 6 -12.14 3.71 26.98
N LYS A 7 -11.68 2.47 27.26
CA LYS A 7 -10.28 2.08 27.00
C LYS A 7 -9.92 2.15 25.52
N PHE A 8 -10.81 1.68 24.64
CA PHE A 8 -10.62 1.78 23.20
C PHE A 8 -10.53 3.24 22.74
N LEU A 9 -11.49 4.08 23.12
CA LEU A 9 -11.48 5.51 22.77
C LEU A 9 -10.21 6.21 23.27
N ARG A 10 -9.74 5.88 24.48
CA ARG A 10 -8.51 6.48 25.03
C ARG A 10 -7.25 6.09 24.26
N THR A 11 -7.17 4.88 23.72
CA THR A 11 -5.92 4.33 23.17
C THR A 11 -5.90 4.18 21.65
N LYS A 12 -7.06 4.05 21.01
CA LYS A 12 -7.22 3.73 19.59
C LYS A 12 -7.97 4.81 18.80
N PHE A 13 -8.57 5.80 19.45
CA PHE A 13 -9.28 6.86 18.73
C PHE A 13 -8.36 7.67 17.82
N LYS A 14 -7.17 8.06 18.32
CA LYS A 14 -6.17 8.78 17.52
C LYS A 14 -5.75 8.02 16.25
N PRO A 15 -5.27 6.77 16.32
CA PRO A 15 -4.91 6.02 15.11
C PRO A 15 -6.11 5.75 14.20
N LEU A 16 -7.32 5.58 14.75
CA LEU A 16 -8.54 5.44 13.94
C LEU A 16 -8.85 6.73 13.17
N LEU A 17 -8.74 7.90 13.80
CA LEU A 17 -8.93 9.18 13.14
C LEU A 17 -7.88 9.41 12.05
N LEU A 18 -6.61 9.11 12.33
CA LEU A 18 -5.53 9.20 11.35
C LEU A 18 -5.77 8.27 10.15
N LEU A 19 -6.24 7.05 10.40
CA LEU A 19 -6.63 6.11 9.36
C LEU A 19 -7.72 6.71 8.47
N LEU A 20 -8.83 7.16 9.06
CA LEU A 20 -9.98 7.69 8.31
C LEU A 20 -9.59 8.91 7.47
N VAL A 21 -8.87 9.88 8.07
CA VAL A 21 -8.43 11.09 7.38
C VAL A 21 -7.49 10.75 6.23
N THR A 22 -6.53 9.84 6.45
CA THR A 22 -5.57 9.46 5.40
C THR A 22 -6.26 8.71 4.26
N VAL A 23 -7.21 7.81 4.57
CA VAL A 23 -7.99 7.10 3.56
C VAL A 23 -8.82 8.06 2.71
N ILE A 24 -9.46 9.06 3.33
CA ILE A 24 -10.23 10.09 2.61
C ILE A 24 -9.29 10.96 1.77
N LEU A 25 -8.14 11.37 2.29
CA LEU A 25 -7.19 12.19 1.55
C LEU A 25 -6.51 11.44 0.40
N TYR A 26 -6.37 10.12 0.49
CA TYR A 26 -5.75 9.32 -0.57
C TYR A 26 -6.79 8.90 -1.63
N ASN A 27 -7.98 8.48 -1.21
CA ASN A 27 -8.97 7.89 -2.12
C ASN A 27 -10.17 8.79 -2.44
N GLY A 28 -10.40 9.86 -1.66
CA GLY A 28 -11.66 10.60 -1.66
C GLY A 28 -12.02 11.27 -2.98
N TRP A 29 -11.03 11.53 -3.82
CA TRP A 29 -11.15 12.12 -5.17
C TRP A 29 -11.67 11.13 -6.22
N THR A 30 -11.91 9.87 -5.85
CA THR A 30 -12.45 8.89 -6.78
C THR A 30 -13.98 9.02 -6.90
N PRO A 31 -14.54 9.19 -8.12
CA PRO A 31 -15.97 9.48 -8.29
C PRO A 31 -16.91 8.41 -7.73
N HIS A 32 -16.48 7.15 -7.75
CA HIS A 32 -17.29 6.01 -7.29
C HIS A 32 -17.51 6.00 -5.77
N LEU A 33 -16.73 6.76 -4.99
CA LEU A 33 -16.91 6.85 -3.54
C LEU A 33 -17.95 7.91 -3.12
N GLY A 34 -18.30 8.85 -4.01
CA GLY A 34 -19.35 9.85 -3.74
C GLY A 34 -19.09 10.76 -2.52
N ILE A 35 -17.83 10.93 -2.11
CA ILE A 35 -17.44 11.73 -0.95
C ILE A 35 -17.53 13.25 -1.24
N PHE A 36 -17.25 13.66 -2.47
CA PHE A 36 -17.25 15.06 -2.91
C PHE A 36 -18.30 15.30 -4.01
N PRO A 37 -18.72 16.56 -4.25
CA PRO A 37 -19.68 16.86 -5.31
C PRO A 37 -19.10 16.59 -6.72
N PRO A 38 -19.92 16.30 -7.74
CA PRO A 38 -19.47 16.00 -9.10
C PRO A 38 -18.50 17.03 -9.70
N THR A 39 -18.75 18.32 -9.46
CA THR A 39 -17.89 19.41 -9.92
C THR A 39 -16.47 19.35 -9.37
N PHE A 40 -16.31 18.77 -8.18
CA PHE A 40 -15.00 18.58 -7.56
C PHE A 40 -14.21 17.44 -8.23
N TYR A 41 -14.90 16.39 -8.70
CA TYR A 41 -14.28 15.31 -9.46
C TYR A 41 -13.80 15.79 -10.83
N ASP A 42 -14.58 16.63 -11.50
CA ASP A 42 -14.18 17.24 -12.77
C ASP A 42 -12.94 18.13 -12.57
N PHE A 43 -12.92 18.91 -11.49
CA PHE A 43 -11.73 19.69 -11.11
C PHE A 43 -10.52 18.78 -10.84
N ALA A 44 -10.69 17.76 -10.00
CA ALA A 44 -9.60 16.84 -9.65
C ALA A 44 -9.08 16.09 -10.89
N PHE A 45 -9.93 15.70 -11.82
CA PHE A 45 -9.52 15.05 -13.07
C PHE A 45 -8.68 16.00 -13.95
N ASN A 46 -9.09 17.25 -14.10
CA ASN A 46 -8.37 18.24 -14.90
C ASN A 46 -7.04 18.70 -14.28
N TYR A 47 -6.90 18.59 -12.96
CA TYR A 47 -5.71 19.00 -12.21
C TYR A 47 -5.06 17.85 -11.43
N TYR A 48 -5.23 16.61 -11.91
CA TYR A 48 -4.93 15.38 -11.17
C TYR A 48 -3.57 15.39 -10.48
N GLY A 49 -2.48 15.69 -11.22
CA GLY A 49 -1.13 15.71 -10.64
C GLY A 49 -0.92 16.80 -9.58
N PHE A 50 -1.58 17.95 -9.71
CA PHE A 50 -1.48 19.01 -8.69
C PHE A 50 -2.26 18.64 -7.43
N VAL A 51 -3.47 18.10 -7.59
CA VAL A 51 -4.31 17.65 -6.47
C VAL A 51 -3.60 16.53 -5.72
N ASP A 52 -3.04 15.53 -6.41
CA ASP A 52 -2.38 14.40 -5.76
C ASP A 52 -1.12 14.79 -4.98
N ILE A 53 -0.30 15.70 -5.53
CA ILE A 53 0.84 16.27 -4.78
C ILE A 53 0.36 17.03 -3.54
N LEU A 54 -0.68 17.86 -3.67
CA LEU A 54 -1.18 18.65 -2.55
C LEU A 54 -1.72 17.76 -1.41
N THR A 55 -2.47 16.73 -1.76
CA THR A 55 -3.07 15.80 -0.80
C THR A 55 -2.01 14.94 -0.14
N PHE A 56 -1.03 14.48 -0.92
CA PHE A 56 0.16 13.81 -0.40
C PHE A 56 0.94 14.69 0.58
N LEU A 57 1.17 15.97 0.28
CA LEU A 57 1.83 16.89 1.21
C LEU A 57 1.07 17.02 2.54
N VAL A 58 -0.26 17.10 2.49
CA VAL A 58 -1.10 17.12 3.70
C VAL A 58 -0.95 15.81 4.49
N ILE A 59 -0.97 14.65 3.82
CA ILE A 59 -0.74 13.34 4.44
C ILE A 59 0.64 13.31 5.13
N ILE A 60 1.70 13.76 4.46
CA ILE A 60 3.06 13.80 5.02
C ILE A 60 3.13 14.70 6.26
N VAL A 61 2.54 15.90 6.21
CA VAL A 61 2.53 16.82 7.35
C VAL A 61 1.80 16.21 8.54
N ILE A 62 0.64 15.57 8.31
CA ILE A 62 -0.11 14.87 9.36
C ILE A 62 0.72 13.72 9.93
N ALA A 63 1.30 12.88 9.07
CA ALA A 63 2.11 11.74 9.49
C ALA A 63 3.35 12.15 10.29
N TYR A 64 4.04 13.20 9.84
CA TYR A 64 5.21 13.77 10.53
C TYR A 64 4.83 14.31 11.92
N LYS A 65 3.77 15.12 12.02
CA LYS A 65 3.27 15.64 13.31
C LYS A 65 2.81 14.54 14.29
N ASN A 66 2.61 13.32 13.80
CA ASN A 66 2.18 12.17 14.58
C ASN A 66 3.28 11.10 14.76
N ASP A 67 4.54 11.48 14.57
CA ASP A 67 5.72 10.64 14.81
C ASP A 67 5.80 9.37 13.93
N ALA A 68 5.04 9.29 12.83
CA ALA A 68 5.03 8.11 11.96
C ALA A 68 6.44 7.78 11.43
N PHE A 69 7.22 8.82 11.11
CA PHE A 69 8.56 8.70 10.55
C PHE A 69 9.68 8.72 11.60
N LYS A 70 9.37 8.64 12.90
CA LYS A 70 10.36 8.76 13.99
C LYS A 70 11.57 7.81 13.86
N LYS A 71 11.38 6.65 13.24
CA LYS A 71 12.43 5.62 13.03
C LYS A 71 12.94 5.55 11.59
N ILE A 72 12.62 6.51 10.72
CA ILE A 72 12.92 6.39 9.28
C ILE A 72 14.43 6.28 9.03
N PHE A 73 15.26 7.03 9.75
CA PHE A 73 16.71 6.98 9.59
C PHE A 73 17.36 5.72 10.16
N ASP A 74 16.66 4.95 11.01
CA ASP A 74 17.19 3.68 11.50
C ASP A 74 17.38 2.65 10.38
N ILE A 75 16.75 2.86 9.22
CA ILE A 75 16.92 2.02 8.02
C ILE A 75 18.39 1.91 7.63
N PHE A 76 19.14 3.00 7.70
CA PHE A 76 20.53 3.07 7.26
C PHE A 76 21.52 2.31 8.17
N ARG A 77 21.04 1.75 9.30
CA ARG A 77 21.89 0.88 10.11
C ARG A 77 22.21 -0.40 9.31
N PRO A 78 23.47 -0.86 9.25
CA PRO A 78 23.87 -2.00 8.42
C PRO A 78 23.02 -3.26 8.61
N LYS A 79 22.67 -3.59 9.86
CA LYS A 79 21.80 -4.73 10.19
C LYS A 79 20.39 -4.62 9.59
N ASN A 80 19.87 -3.39 9.44
CA ASN A 80 18.56 -3.15 8.85
C ASN A 80 18.64 -3.11 7.33
N LEU A 81 19.71 -2.56 6.75
CA LEU A 81 19.97 -2.64 5.31
C LEU A 81 20.04 -4.09 4.83
N LEU A 82 20.78 -4.95 5.54
CA LEU A 82 20.86 -6.38 5.21
C LEU A 82 19.49 -7.06 5.29
N PHE A 83 18.68 -6.68 6.27
CA PHE A 83 17.33 -7.21 6.43
C PHE A 83 16.39 -6.75 5.31
N ILE A 84 16.44 -5.47 4.92
CA ILE A 84 15.67 -4.95 3.78
C ILE A 84 16.11 -5.66 2.50
N LEU A 85 17.42 -5.85 2.29
CA LEU A 85 17.93 -6.59 1.14
C LEU A 85 17.42 -8.03 1.12
N PHE A 86 17.41 -8.71 2.28
CA PHE A 86 16.81 -10.04 2.42
C PHE A 86 15.33 -10.04 2.03
N PHE A 87 14.55 -9.04 2.44
CA PHE A 87 13.15 -8.92 2.05
C PHE A 87 12.96 -8.55 0.58
N ILE A 88 13.83 -7.73 0.00
CA ILE A 88 13.79 -7.42 -1.43
C ILE A 88 14.04 -8.70 -2.23
N VAL A 89 15.11 -9.45 -1.94
CA VAL A 89 15.43 -10.66 -2.71
C VAL A 89 14.48 -11.81 -2.35
N GLY A 90 14.46 -12.22 -1.09
CA GLY A 90 13.67 -13.35 -0.61
C GLY A 90 12.17 -13.11 -0.70
N GLY A 91 11.71 -11.88 -0.48
CA GLY A 91 10.30 -11.52 -0.63
C GLY A 91 9.84 -11.58 -2.09
N ASN A 92 10.63 -11.08 -3.05
CA ASN A 92 10.29 -11.21 -4.47
C ASN A 92 10.32 -12.68 -4.93
N ILE A 93 11.28 -13.50 -4.46
CA ILE A 93 11.27 -14.94 -4.72
C ILE A 93 10.01 -15.60 -4.16
N PHE A 94 9.62 -15.26 -2.92
CA PHE A 94 8.40 -15.77 -2.31
C PHE A 94 7.15 -15.35 -3.09
N ILE A 95 7.06 -14.08 -3.50
CA ILE A 95 5.96 -13.56 -4.31
C ILE A 95 5.87 -14.34 -5.64
N ALA A 96 6.99 -14.51 -6.34
CA ALA A 96 7.03 -15.26 -7.60
C ALA A 96 6.62 -16.73 -7.41
N LEU A 97 7.07 -17.38 -6.33
CA LEU A 97 6.67 -18.75 -6.01
C LEU A 97 5.17 -18.83 -5.68
N ALA A 98 4.65 -17.90 -4.89
CA ALA A 98 3.23 -17.84 -4.54
C ALA A 98 2.37 -17.65 -5.79
N HIS A 99 2.79 -16.75 -6.69
CA HIS A 99 2.14 -16.57 -8.00
C HIS A 99 2.24 -17.82 -8.86
N HIS A 100 3.40 -18.50 -8.91
CA HIS A 100 3.53 -19.73 -9.69
C HIS A 100 2.60 -20.85 -9.19
N LEU A 101 2.57 -21.08 -7.88
CA LEU A 101 1.65 -22.06 -7.26
C LEU A 101 0.19 -21.66 -7.49
N TYR A 102 -0.10 -20.37 -7.40
CA TYR A 102 -1.42 -19.82 -7.71
C TYR A 102 -1.82 -20.09 -9.17
N PHE A 103 -0.92 -19.85 -10.13
CA PHE A 103 -1.18 -20.05 -11.55
C PHE A 103 -1.40 -21.52 -11.93
N GLN A 104 -0.82 -22.45 -11.17
CA GLN A 104 -1.12 -23.88 -11.31
C GLN A 104 -2.53 -24.26 -10.83
N MET A 105 -3.14 -23.42 -9.98
CA MET A 105 -4.50 -23.62 -9.43
C MET A 105 -5.58 -22.82 -10.18
N THR A 106 -5.22 -21.96 -11.15
CA THR A 106 -6.10 -21.02 -11.86
C THR A 106 -7.38 -21.60 -12.46
N PRO A 107 -7.41 -22.83 -13.03
CA PRO A 107 -8.66 -23.39 -13.55
C PRO A 107 -9.78 -23.51 -12.49
N ALA A 108 -9.45 -23.56 -11.19
CA ALA A 108 -10.43 -23.58 -10.10
C ALA A 108 -10.89 -22.18 -9.65
N LEU A 109 -10.25 -21.10 -10.12
CA LEU A 109 -10.40 -19.73 -9.62
C LEU A 109 -10.89 -18.72 -10.68
N GLU A 110 -10.95 -19.10 -11.96
CA GLU A 110 -11.62 -18.33 -13.02
C GLU A 110 -13.14 -18.14 -12.79
N ALA A 111 -13.71 -18.78 -11.76
CA ALA A 111 -15.08 -18.57 -11.31
C ALA A 111 -15.30 -17.18 -10.65
N PHE A 112 -14.26 -16.40 -10.38
CA PHE A 112 -14.36 -15.07 -9.79
C PHE A 112 -14.23 -13.96 -10.84
N PRO A 113 -15.22 -13.04 -10.96
CA PRO A 113 -15.17 -11.95 -11.92
C PRO A 113 -13.98 -11.00 -11.66
N GLU A 114 -13.41 -10.41 -12.71
CA GLU A 114 -12.26 -9.51 -12.61
C GLU A 114 -12.69 -8.07 -12.27
N HIS A 115 -12.03 -7.48 -11.28
CA HIS A 115 -12.06 -6.05 -10.98
C HIS A 115 -10.62 -5.60 -10.74
N SER A 116 -9.86 -5.42 -11.82
CA SER A 116 -8.57 -4.73 -11.77
C SER A 116 -8.81 -3.23 -11.96
N ILE A 117 -8.07 -2.40 -11.22
CA ILE A 117 -7.89 -1.00 -11.60
C ILE A 117 -7.20 -1.05 -12.97
N ASP A 118 -7.77 -0.35 -13.96
CA ASP A 118 -7.24 -0.29 -15.32
C ASP A 118 -5.95 0.57 -15.36
N LEU A 119 -4.89 -0.02 -14.81
CA LEU A 119 -3.57 0.59 -14.68
C LEU A 119 -3.01 0.94 -16.05
N ALA A 120 -3.35 0.17 -17.08
CA ALA A 120 -2.95 0.42 -18.46
C ALA A 120 -3.56 1.71 -19.00
N ASN A 121 -4.87 1.92 -18.84
CA ASN A 121 -5.51 3.19 -19.23
C ASN A 121 -5.07 4.36 -18.33
N TYR A 122 -4.72 4.12 -17.07
CA TYR A 122 -4.15 5.13 -16.18
C TYR A 122 -2.76 5.60 -16.68
N PHE A 123 -1.86 4.66 -16.98
CA PHE A 123 -0.52 4.97 -17.47
C PHE A 123 -0.53 5.65 -18.84
N ALA A 124 -1.50 5.32 -19.70
CA ALA A 124 -1.63 5.94 -21.02
C ALA A 124 -2.09 7.41 -20.96
N ARG A 125 -2.75 7.83 -19.87
CA ARG A 125 -3.38 9.16 -19.75
C ARG A 125 -2.60 10.14 -18.88
N THR A 126 -1.55 9.69 -18.20
CA THR A 126 -0.77 10.50 -17.26
C THR A 126 0.69 10.63 -17.72
N PRO A 127 1.31 11.81 -17.61
CA PRO A 127 2.73 11.97 -17.90
C PRO A 127 3.60 10.94 -17.15
N PHE A 128 4.68 10.49 -17.78
CA PHE A 128 5.55 9.44 -17.22
C PHE A 128 6.00 9.73 -15.78
N TRP A 129 6.42 10.97 -15.53
CA TRP A 129 6.91 11.40 -14.24
C TRP A 129 5.83 11.42 -13.15
N THR A 130 4.58 11.73 -13.49
CA THR A 130 3.49 11.78 -12.50
C THR A 130 3.12 10.37 -12.06
N HIS A 131 2.87 9.43 -12.98
CA HIS A 131 2.55 8.07 -12.55
C HIS A 131 3.72 7.33 -11.91
N SER A 132 4.97 7.65 -12.29
CA SER A 132 6.15 7.09 -11.62
C SER A 132 6.25 7.58 -10.17
N LEU A 133 5.97 8.85 -9.93
CA LEU A 133 5.91 9.40 -8.58
C LEU A 133 4.81 8.72 -7.76
N ASP A 134 3.64 8.49 -8.36
CA ASP A 134 2.54 7.82 -7.69
C ASP A 134 2.88 6.38 -7.34
N LEU A 135 3.37 5.62 -8.32
CA LEU A 135 3.61 4.18 -8.19
C LEU A 135 4.78 3.86 -7.25
N PHE A 136 5.81 4.71 -7.20
CA PHE A 136 7.03 4.42 -6.44
C PHE A 136 7.16 5.25 -5.16
N VAL A 137 6.43 6.34 -5.00
CA VAL A 137 6.58 7.25 -3.85
C VAL A 137 5.26 7.51 -3.14
N ILE A 138 4.29 8.18 -3.80
CA ILE A 138 3.05 8.61 -3.14
C ILE A 138 2.25 7.40 -2.67
N GLY A 139 2.00 6.44 -3.56
CA GLY A 139 1.23 5.23 -3.29
C GLY A 139 1.85 4.41 -2.17
N PRO A 140 3.12 3.95 -2.29
CA PRO A 140 3.79 3.22 -1.22
C PRO A 140 3.77 3.93 0.13
N ILE A 141 4.05 5.24 0.19
CA ILE A 141 4.03 5.97 1.46
C ILE A 141 2.62 6.04 2.05
N SER A 142 1.63 6.41 1.24
CA SER A 142 0.24 6.59 1.69
C SER A 142 -0.37 5.25 2.14
N GLU A 143 -0.14 4.19 1.38
CA GLU A 143 -0.61 2.86 1.70
C GLU A 143 0.08 2.28 2.93
N GLU A 144 1.40 2.44 3.08
CA GLU A 144 2.07 2.01 4.31
C GLU A 144 1.58 2.78 5.54
N LEU A 145 1.24 4.06 5.40
CA LEU A 145 0.64 4.83 6.48
C LEU A 145 -0.74 4.26 6.87
N ILE A 146 -1.60 4.03 5.87
CA ILE A 146 -2.96 3.49 6.07
C ILE A 146 -2.89 2.10 6.70
N TYR A 147 -2.21 1.15 6.06
CA TYR A 147 -2.32 -0.26 6.42
C TYR A 147 -1.37 -0.66 7.56
N ARG A 148 -0.14 -0.12 7.59
CA ARG A 148 0.90 -0.57 8.55
C ARG A 148 1.03 0.40 9.72
N GLU A 149 1.03 1.70 9.50
CA GLU A 149 1.16 2.66 10.61
C GLU A 149 -0.14 2.84 11.39
N TYR A 150 -1.29 2.98 10.73
CA TYR A 150 -2.56 3.30 11.39
C TYR A 150 -3.43 2.08 11.65
N LEU A 151 -3.85 1.35 10.59
CA LEU A 151 -4.74 0.19 10.71
C LEU A 151 -4.16 -0.91 11.58
N TYR A 152 -2.91 -1.33 11.33
CA TYR A 152 -2.23 -2.36 12.11
C TYR A 152 -2.22 -2.04 13.62
N ARG A 153 -2.07 -0.75 14.00
CA ARG A 153 -1.99 -0.33 15.40
C ARG A 153 -3.33 -0.32 16.13
N LEU A 154 -4.44 -0.44 15.41
CA LEU A 154 -5.77 -0.60 16.02
C LEU A 154 -5.89 -1.90 16.81
N PHE A 155 -5.11 -2.91 16.45
CA PHE A 155 -5.18 -4.25 17.03
C PHE A 155 -4.05 -4.49 18.03
N ASP A 156 -4.40 -5.03 19.20
CA ASP A 156 -3.40 -5.39 20.22
C ASP A 156 -2.73 -6.75 19.91
N LYS A 157 -3.49 -7.68 19.32
CA LYS A 157 -3.00 -9.01 18.92
C LYS A 157 -2.22 -8.89 17.62
N LYS A 158 -0.90 -9.13 17.67
CA LYS A 158 0.00 -9.00 16.52
C LYS A 158 -0.41 -9.84 15.30
N CYS A 159 -0.84 -11.09 15.50
CA CYS A 159 -1.28 -11.94 14.39
C CYS A 159 -2.57 -11.43 13.75
N LEU A 160 -3.52 -10.94 14.55
CA LEU A 160 -4.74 -10.32 14.03
C LEU A 160 -4.43 -9.03 13.28
N ALA A 161 -3.54 -8.18 13.82
CA ALA A 161 -3.07 -6.97 13.16
C ALA A 161 -2.46 -7.27 11.78
N CYS A 162 -1.60 -8.29 11.72
CA CYS A 162 -0.99 -8.77 10.49
C CYS A 162 -2.04 -9.25 9.50
N PHE A 163 -2.93 -10.16 9.92
CA PHE A 163 -4.00 -10.69 9.08
C PHE A 163 -4.88 -9.58 8.50
N VAL A 164 -5.37 -8.66 9.34
CA VAL A 164 -6.24 -7.56 8.89
C VAL A 164 -5.49 -6.62 7.94
N SER A 165 -4.25 -6.24 8.26
CA SER A 165 -3.44 -5.38 7.39
C SER A 165 -3.21 -6.02 6.01
N VAL A 166 -2.90 -7.32 5.99
CA VAL A 166 -2.62 -8.05 4.75
C VAL A 166 -3.87 -8.13 3.87
N THR A 167 -4.97 -8.61 4.47
CA THR A 167 -6.24 -8.83 3.80
C THR A 167 -6.86 -7.53 3.30
N MET A 168 -6.87 -6.47 4.13
CA MET A 168 -7.48 -5.19 3.73
C MET A 168 -6.70 -4.51 2.60
N PHE A 169 -5.37 -4.58 2.62
CA PHE A 169 -4.55 -4.06 1.54
C PHE A 169 -4.88 -4.77 0.22
N ALA A 170 -4.87 -6.11 0.21
CA ALA A 170 -5.18 -6.87 -1.01
C ALA A 170 -6.62 -6.61 -1.49
N TRP A 171 -7.57 -6.59 -0.56
CA TRP A 171 -8.99 -6.41 -0.88
C TRP A 171 -9.29 -5.05 -1.51
N VAL A 172 -8.70 -3.96 -1.03
CA VAL A 172 -8.96 -2.62 -1.60
C VAL A 172 -8.44 -2.48 -3.03
N HIS A 173 -7.35 -3.18 -3.37
CA HIS A 173 -6.78 -3.12 -4.72
C HIS A 173 -7.55 -3.94 -5.75
N THR A 174 -8.27 -4.98 -5.33
CA THR A 174 -8.79 -5.98 -6.27
C THR A 174 -10.21 -6.44 -5.99
N GLY A 175 -10.82 -6.07 -4.86
CA GLY A 175 -11.97 -6.78 -4.33
C GLY A 175 -11.67 -8.26 -4.02
N PHE A 176 -12.71 -9.09 -3.88
CA PHE A 176 -12.57 -10.55 -3.78
C PHE A 176 -12.58 -11.20 -5.18
N THR A 177 -11.62 -10.79 -6.00
CA THR A 177 -11.41 -11.31 -7.35
C THR A 177 -10.18 -12.20 -7.37
N TYR A 178 -9.91 -12.87 -8.48
CA TYR A 178 -8.73 -13.74 -8.59
C TYR A 178 -7.42 -12.95 -8.32
N SER A 179 -7.36 -11.67 -8.72
CA SER A 179 -6.25 -10.73 -8.47
C SER A 179 -5.98 -10.48 -6.97
N PHE A 180 -6.95 -10.73 -6.09
CA PHE A 180 -6.74 -10.67 -4.64
C PHE A 180 -5.57 -11.55 -4.18
N PHE A 181 -5.46 -12.74 -4.75
CA PHE A 181 -4.41 -13.69 -4.43
C PHE A 181 -3.05 -13.30 -5.03
N LEU A 182 -3.02 -12.41 -6.02
CA LEU A 182 -1.78 -11.81 -6.53
C LEU A 182 -1.25 -10.75 -5.56
N TYR A 183 -2.13 -9.94 -4.97
CA TYR A 183 -1.75 -8.87 -4.03
C TYR A 183 -1.48 -9.38 -2.61
N LEU A 184 -2.07 -10.50 -2.22
CA LEU A 184 -1.91 -11.08 -0.88
C LEU A 184 -0.45 -11.40 -0.50
N PRO A 185 0.37 -12.10 -1.32
CA PRO A 185 1.77 -12.36 -1.00
C PRO A 185 2.61 -11.08 -0.94
N ILE A 186 2.33 -10.11 -1.82
CA ILE A 186 2.99 -8.80 -1.81
C ILE A 186 2.73 -8.11 -0.47
N SER A 187 1.44 -8.00 -0.11
CA SER A 187 1.00 -7.38 1.14
C SER A 187 1.57 -8.06 2.38
N LEU A 188 1.67 -9.40 2.36
CA LEU A 188 2.28 -10.17 3.43
C LEU A 188 3.76 -9.80 3.62
N VAL A 189 4.54 -9.78 2.54
CA VAL A 189 5.97 -9.46 2.56
C VAL A 189 6.22 -8.08 3.17
N VAL A 190 5.51 -7.03 2.71
CA VAL A 190 5.70 -5.67 3.25
C VAL A 190 5.19 -5.53 4.69
N THR A 191 4.13 -6.26 5.06
CA THR A 191 3.60 -6.27 6.44
C THR A 191 4.56 -6.96 7.40
N LEU A 192 5.21 -8.06 6.99
CA LEU A 192 6.21 -8.76 7.78
C LEU A 192 7.46 -7.90 8.01
N ALA A 193 7.89 -7.14 6.99
CA ALA A 193 8.98 -6.17 7.15
C ALA A 193 8.64 -5.12 8.23
N TYR A 194 7.41 -4.57 8.19
CA TYR A 194 6.95 -3.64 9.22
C TYR A 194 6.82 -4.31 10.61
N HIS A 195 6.25 -5.51 10.68
CA HIS A 195 5.94 -6.23 11.91
C HIS A 195 7.14 -6.33 12.86
N ARG A 196 8.34 -6.55 12.30
CA ARG A 196 9.58 -6.77 13.06
C ARG A 196 9.91 -5.60 14.00
N ARG A 197 9.93 -4.36 13.48
CA ARG A 197 10.40 -3.18 14.23
C ARG A 197 9.35 -2.09 14.43
N LYS A 198 8.19 -2.21 13.78
CA LYS A 198 7.18 -1.15 13.66
C LYS A 198 7.83 0.15 13.22
N ALA A 199 8.61 0.06 12.15
CA ALA A 199 9.31 1.16 11.52
C ALA A 199 8.78 1.27 10.10
N ILE A 200 7.94 2.27 9.85
CA ILE A 200 7.20 2.39 8.59
C ILE A 200 8.13 2.49 7.37
N GLY A 201 9.27 3.17 7.52
CA GLY A 201 10.16 3.41 6.39
C GLY A 201 10.79 2.13 5.81
N GLU A 202 10.95 1.05 6.59
CA GLU A 202 11.41 -0.24 6.05
C GLU A 202 10.37 -0.85 5.10
N SER A 203 9.10 -0.72 5.47
CA SER A 203 7.98 -1.19 4.66
C SER A 203 7.80 -0.32 3.41
N ILE A 204 7.94 1.00 3.55
CA ILE A 204 7.89 1.95 2.41
C ILE A 204 8.99 1.61 1.41
N ALA A 205 10.24 1.51 1.86
CA ALA A 205 11.36 1.23 0.98
C ALA A 205 11.18 -0.12 0.25
N LEU A 206 10.70 -1.14 0.96
CA LEU A 206 10.44 -2.45 0.37
C LEU A 206 9.29 -2.41 -0.64
N HIS A 207 8.18 -1.74 -0.32
CA HIS A 207 7.03 -1.62 -1.20
C HIS A 207 7.41 -0.85 -2.48
N SER A 208 8.04 0.31 -2.36
CA SER A 208 8.58 1.05 -3.51
C SER A 208 9.51 0.19 -4.36
N SER A 209 10.36 -0.62 -3.73
CA SER A 209 11.28 -1.53 -4.44
C SER A 209 10.54 -2.65 -5.18
N ILE A 210 9.51 -3.25 -4.56
CA ILE A 210 8.69 -4.28 -5.20
C ILE A 210 7.95 -3.69 -6.41
N ASN A 211 7.36 -2.50 -6.27
CA ASN A 211 6.69 -1.83 -7.39
C ASN A 211 7.68 -1.55 -8.53
N LEU A 212 8.87 -1.05 -8.21
CA LEU A 212 9.93 -0.79 -9.20
C LEU A 212 10.35 -2.07 -9.92
N ILE A 213 10.64 -3.14 -9.17
CA ILE A 213 11.07 -4.43 -9.71
C ILE A 213 9.96 -5.02 -10.59
N ASN A 214 8.74 -5.13 -10.09
CA ASN A 214 7.65 -5.76 -10.85
C ASN A 214 7.26 -4.97 -12.11
N THR A 215 7.42 -3.65 -12.10
CA THR A 215 7.09 -2.79 -13.25
C THR A 215 8.15 -2.86 -14.33
N TYR A 216 9.44 -2.82 -13.97
CA TYR A 216 10.52 -2.67 -14.94
C TYR A 216 11.36 -3.92 -15.18
N LEU A 217 11.44 -4.86 -14.23
CA LEU A 217 12.24 -6.07 -14.40
C LEU A 217 11.77 -6.92 -15.60
N PRO A 218 10.46 -7.12 -15.86
CA PRO A 218 10.03 -7.85 -17.05
C PRO A 218 10.51 -7.20 -18.35
N ASN A 219 10.42 -5.87 -18.44
CA ASN A 219 10.89 -5.11 -19.59
C ASN A 219 12.41 -5.20 -19.74
N LEU A 220 13.16 -5.10 -18.63
CA LEU A 220 14.61 -5.23 -18.64
C LEU A 220 15.04 -6.63 -19.08
N LEU A 221 14.46 -7.69 -18.52
CA LEU A 221 14.77 -9.07 -18.88
C LEU A 221 14.38 -9.39 -20.33
N SER A 222 13.27 -8.85 -20.84
CA SER A 222 12.87 -9.00 -22.24
C SER A 222 13.84 -8.33 -23.22
N PHE A 223 14.54 -7.28 -22.79
CA PHE A 223 15.56 -6.58 -23.58
C PHE A 223 16.86 -7.40 -23.74
N TRP A 224 17.15 -8.33 -22.82
CA TRP A 224 18.33 -9.21 -22.87
C TRP A 224 18.10 -10.53 -23.63
N VAL A 225 16.89 -10.76 -24.14
CA VAL A 225 16.54 -11.95 -24.94
C VAL A 225 16.72 -11.68 -26.46
N PHE A 226 17.26 -10.51 -26.84
CA PHE A 226 17.69 -10.17 -28.20
C PHE A 226 19.20 -9.99 -28.31
#